data_AF-A0A960N2B1-F1
#
_entry.id   AF-A0A960N2B1-F1
#
_cell.length_a   1.000
_cell.length_b   1.000
_cell.length_c   1.000
_cell.angle_alpha   90.00
_cell.angle_beta   90.00
_cell.angle_gamma   90.00
#
_symmetry.space_group_name_H-M   'P 1'
#
loop_
_entity.id
_entity.type
_entity.pdbx_description
1 polymer ?
#
loop_
_entity_poly.entity_id
_entity_poly.type
_entity_poly.pdbx_seq_one_letter_code
_entity_poly.pdbx_strand_id
1 'polypeptide(L)'
;ILAKSPDSRFRKLMEFEAERARAFYQAAEAALAPSDRASMKSAELMRVIYGKLLDRMRDDGFQVFHQRYRLSKWEKLACLIRAWW
;
A
#
# COMPACT_ATOMS: atom_id res chain seq x y z
N ILE A 1 -17.69 -11.56 10.47
CA ILE A 1 -16.47 -11.41 9.63
C ILE A 1 -16.59 -12.21 8.32
N LEU A 2 -16.99 -13.49 8.33
CA LEU A 2 -17.01 -14.33 7.10
C LEU A 2 -18.28 -14.24 6.22
N ALA A 3 -19.12 -13.22 6.39
CA ALA A 3 -20.30 -13.03 5.52
C ALA A 3 -19.95 -12.44 4.14
N LYS A 4 -18.66 -12.20 3.84
CA LYS A 4 -18.17 -11.49 2.63
C LYS A 4 -18.90 -10.17 2.37
N SER A 5 -19.44 -9.56 3.41
CA SER A 5 -20.17 -8.30 3.34
C SER A 5 -19.31 -7.24 4.03
N PRO A 6 -19.06 -6.08 3.39
CA PRO A 6 -18.33 -4.97 3.99
C PRO A 6 -19.21 -4.31 5.06
N ASP A 7 -19.40 -5.00 6.18
CA ASP A 7 -20.07 -4.48 7.36
C ASP A 7 -19.15 -3.52 8.13
N SER A 8 -19.71 -2.76 9.07
CA SER A 8 -18.96 -1.76 9.83
C SER A 8 -17.82 -2.35 10.68
N ARG A 9 -17.92 -3.62 11.09
CA ARG A 9 -16.86 -4.31 11.84
C ARG A 9 -15.70 -4.68 10.91
N PHE A 10 -16.00 -5.15 9.71
CA PHE A 10 -15.01 -5.39 8.67
C PHE A 10 -14.26 -4.12 8.30
N ARG A 11 -14.99 -3.00 8.08
CA ARG A 11 -14.34 -1.71 7.78
C ARG A 11 -13.39 -1.27 8.90
N LYS A 12 -13.81 -1.39 10.18
CA LYS A 12 -12.94 -1.07 11.33
C LYS A 12 -11.69 -1.94 11.38
N LEU A 13 -11.82 -3.24 11.11
CA LEU A 13 -10.67 -4.14 11.01
C LEU A 13 -9.74 -3.72 9.88
N MET A 14 -10.27 -3.41 8.70
CA MET A 14 -9.47 -2.99 7.56
C MET A 14 -8.74 -1.68 7.78
N GLU A 15 -9.36 -0.70 8.45
CA GLU A 15 -8.68 0.54 8.87
C GLU A 15 -7.52 0.24 9.83
N PHE A 16 -7.75 -0.60 10.85
CA PHE A 16 -6.70 -1.01 11.78
C PHE A 16 -5.51 -1.67 11.06
N GLU A 17 -5.78 -2.61 10.15
CA GLU A 17 -4.72 -3.26 9.38
C GLU A 17 -4.04 -2.30 8.39
N ALA A 18 -4.78 -1.32 7.83
CA ALA A 18 -4.21 -0.29 6.97
C ALA A 18 -3.24 0.64 7.73
N GLU A 19 -3.62 1.07 8.93
CA GLU A 19 -2.75 1.85 9.82
C GLU A 19 -1.49 1.07 10.18
N ARG A 20 -1.64 -0.20 10.56
CA ARG A 20 -0.52 -1.09 10.87
C ARG A 20 0.41 -1.30 9.67
N ALA A 21 -0.12 -1.48 8.47
CA ALA A 21 0.69 -1.59 7.25
C ALA A 21 1.50 -0.31 7.00
N ARG A 22 0.91 0.88 7.20
CA ARG A 22 1.67 2.15 7.12
C ARG A 22 2.77 2.24 8.15
N ALA A 23 2.51 1.83 9.40
CA ALA A 23 3.52 1.82 10.44
C ALA A 23 4.73 0.95 10.04
N PHE A 24 4.50 -0.21 9.43
CA PHE A 24 5.60 -1.03 8.91
C PHE A 24 6.37 -0.36 7.78
N TYR A 25 5.68 0.33 6.85
CA TYR A 25 6.37 1.07 5.78
C TYR A 25 7.23 2.22 6.32
N GLN A 26 6.75 2.93 7.35
CA GLN A 26 7.52 3.99 8.00
C GLN A 26 8.72 3.42 8.77
N ALA A 27 8.52 2.33 9.51
CA ALA A 27 9.60 1.66 10.23
C ALA A 27 10.69 1.13 9.27
N ALA A 28 10.29 0.55 8.14
CA ALA A 28 11.23 0.08 7.12
C ALA A 28 12.02 1.23 6.48
N GLU A 29 11.36 2.36 6.21
CA GLU A 29 12.03 3.56 5.68
C GLU A 29 13.02 4.16 6.70
N ALA A 30 12.66 4.17 7.98
CA ALA A 30 13.53 4.65 9.06
C ALA A 30 14.73 3.71 9.33
N ALA A 31 14.55 2.40 9.16
CA ALA A 31 15.59 1.40 9.34
C ALA A 31 16.58 1.31 8.16
N LEU A 32 16.27 1.93 7.02
CA LEU A 32 17.09 1.81 5.81
C LEU A 32 18.33 2.72 5.86
N ALA A 33 19.50 2.11 6.01
CA ALA A 33 20.77 2.83 5.97
C ALA A 33 21.00 3.48 4.60
N PRO A 34 21.61 4.69 4.54
CA PRO A 34 21.90 5.36 3.27
C PRO A 34 22.73 4.53 2.28
N SER A 35 23.65 3.69 2.79
CA SER A 35 24.48 2.79 1.98
C SER A 35 23.68 1.73 1.22
N ASP A 36 22.56 1.28 1.80
CA ASP A 36 21.79 0.14 1.29
C ASP A 36 20.70 0.58 0.31
N ARG A 37 20.38 1.89 0.28
CA ARG A 37 19.33 2.48 -0.59
C ARG A 37 19.49 2.10 -2.06
N ALA A 38 20.72 2.09 -2.58
CA ALA A 38 20.98 1.72 -3.97
C ALA A 38 20.55 0.29 -4.29
N SER A 39 20.80 -0.65 -3.36
CA SER A 39 20.40 -2.06 -3.50
C SER A 39 18.90 -2.29 -3.24
N MET A 40 18.27 -1.39 -2.47
CA MET A 40 16.87 -1.51 -2.01
C MET A 40 15.86 -0.72 -2.86
N LYS A 41 16.26 -0.16 -4.01
CA LYS A 41 15.37 0.60 -4.91
C LYS A 41 14.08 -0.16 -5.26
N SER A 42 14.17 -1.47 -5.49
CA SER A 42 12.99 -2.31 -5.77
C SER A 42 12.04 -2.41 -4.57
N ALA A 43 12.57 -2.50 -3.36
CA ALA A 43 11.78 -2.53 -2.13
C ALA A 43 11.10 -1.18 -1.88
N GLU A 44 11.81 -0.07 -2.11
CA GLU A 44 11.21 1.28 -2.01
C GLU A 44 10.10 1.48 -3.04
N LEU A 45 10.27 1.00 -4.28
CA LEU A 45 9.22 1.03 -5.29
C LEU A 45 7.99 0.23 -4.84
N MET A 46 8.20 -0.98 -4.30
CA MET A 46 7.11 -1.80 -3.78
C MET A 46 6.34 -1.10 -2.67
N ARG A 47 7.04 -0.43 -1.73
CA ARG A 47 6.42 0.40 -0.69
C ARG A 47 5.50 1.46 -1.30
N VAL A 48 5.95 2.17 -2.34
CA VAL A 48 5.15 3.21 -3.01
C VAL A 48 3.92 2.59 -3.72
N ILE A 49 4.10 1.48 -4.43
CA ILE A 49 3.01 0.79 -5.15
C ILE A 49 1.94 0.28 -4.18
N TYR A 50 2.35 -0.42 -3.12
CA TYR A 50 1.42 -0.98 -2.15
C TYR A 50 0.77 0.09 -1.29
N GLY A 51 1.51 1.16 -0.94
CA GLY A 51 0.94 2.34 -0.28
C GLY A 51 -0.21 2.95 -1.09
N LYS A 52 -0.01 3.19 -2.39
CA LYS A 52 -1.06 3.71 -3.28
C LYS A 52 -2.27 2.77 -3.40
N LEU A 53 -2.04 1.46 -3.44
CA LEU A 53 -3.14 0.49 -3.45
C LEU A 53 -3.95 0.57 -2.15
N LEU A 54 -3.26 0.70 -1.01
CA LEU A 54 -3.89 0.83 0.29
C LEU A 54 -4.70 2.13 0.40
N ASP A 55 -4.17 3.25 -0.12
CA ASP A 55 -4.89 4.52 -0.23
C ASP A 55 -6.21 4.33 -1.02
N ARG A 56 -6.13 3.74 -2.22
CA ARG A 56 -7.30 3.49 -3.06
C ARG A 56 -8.33 2.56 -2.41
N MET A 57 -7.87 1.56 -1.64
CA MET A 57 -8.76 0.70 -0.86
C MET A 57 -9.48 1.45 0.25
N ARG A 58 -8.82 2.44 0.86
CA ARG A 58 -9.42 3.24 1.94
C ARG A 58 -10.46 4.22 1.39
N ASP A 59 -10.19 4.82 0.23
CA ASP A 59 -11.04 5.85 -0.38
C ASP A 59 -12.47 5.38 -0.69
N ASP A 60 -12.68 4.10 -0.98
CA ASP A 60 -14.01 3.52 -1.22
C ASP A 60 -14.53 2.67 -0.04
N GLY A 61 -13.81 2.69 1.09
CA GLY A 61 -14.17 1.99 2.31
C GLY A 61 -14.01 0.47 2.23
N PHE A 62 -12.97 0.00 1.54
CA PHE A 62 -12.51 -1.39 1.43
C PHE A 62 -13.50 -2.35 0.77
N GLN A 63 -13.95 -2.02 -0.44
CA GLN A 63 -14.81 -2.87 -1.29
C GLN A 63 -14.08 -4.11 -1.88
N VAL A 64 -13.17 -4.72 -1.13
CA VAL A 64 -12.32 -5.84 -1.57
C VAL A 64 -13.08 -7.11 -1.97
N PHE A 65 -14.33 -7.26 -1.54
CA PHE A 65 -15.20 -8.37 -1.94
C PHE A 65 -15.93 -8.13 -3.26
N HIS A 66 -16.06 -6.87 -3.69
CA HIS A 66 -16.81 -6.49 -4.89
C HIS A 66 -15.91 -6.15 -6.07
N GLN A 67 -14.66 -5.73 -5.82
CA GLN A 67 -13.72 -5.35 -6.85
C GLN A 67 -12.29 -5.76 -6.55
N ARG A 68 -11.47 -5.81 -7.60
CA ARG A 68 -10.03 -6.02 -7.47
C ARG A 68 -9.29 -4.73 -7.71
N TYR A 69 -8.63 -4.23 -6.66
CA TYR A 69 -7.77 -3.06 -6.76
C TYR A 69 -6.54 -3.38 -7.61
N ARG A 70 -6.30 -2.51 -8.60
CA ARG A 70 -5.14 -2.56 -9.46
C ARG A 70 -4.64 -1.14 -9.65
N LEU A 71 -3.33 -0.99 -9.75
CA LEU A 71 -2.74 0.18 -10.38
C LEU A 71 -2.64 -0.09 -11.88
N SER A 72 -3.04 0.88 -12.67
CA SER A 72 -2.78 0.93 -14.10
C SER A 72 -1.28 0.86 -14.39
N LYS A 73 -0.92 0.42 -15.59
CA LYS A 73 0.49 0.36 -16.01
C LYS A 73 1.14 1.75 -15.94
N TRP A 74 0.40 2.81 -16.24
CA TRP A 74 0.85 4.20 -16.15
C TRP A 74 1.12 4.66 -14.72
N GLU A 75 0.26 4.32 -13.75
CA GLU A 75 0.50 4.65 -12.34
C GLU A 75 1.77 3.96 -11.81
N LYS A 76 2.02 2.71 -12.24
CA LYS A 76 3.26 2.00 -11.90
C LYS A 76 4.48 2.64 -12.56
N LEU A 77 4.36 3.06 -13.82
CA LEU A 77 5.42 3.74 -14.55
C LEU A 77 5.76 5.10 -13.95
N ALA A 78 4.76 5.88 -13.53
CA ALA A 78 4.97 7.13 -12.82
C ALA A 78 5.69 6.92 -11.47
N CYS A 79 5.38 5.83 -10.75
CA CYS A 79 6.11 5.47 -9.53
C CYS A 79 7.58 5.09 -9.83
N LEU A 80 7.84 4.38 -10.92
CA LEU A 80 9.18 4.03 -11.37
C LEU A 80 10.01 5.27 -11.70
N ILE A 81 9.45 6.18 -12.49
CA ILE A 81 10.12 7.43 -12.90
C ILE A 81 10.49 8.26 -11.66
N ARG A 82 9.55 8.46 -10.73
CA ARG A 82 9.79 9.25 -9.51
C ARG A 82 10.75 8.60 -8.51
N ALA A 83 10.97 7.29 -8.58
CA ALA A 83 11.89 6.58 -7.69
C ALA A 83 13.33 6.55 -8.24
N TRP A 84 13.50 6.77 -9.54
CA TRP A 84 14.79 6.63 -10.25
C TRP A 84 15.30 7.93 -10.85
N TRP A 85 14.55 9.03 -10.67
CA TRP A 85 14.92 10.40 -11.05
C TRP A 85 14.89 11.31 -9.83
#